data_AF-A0A7R9LI92-F1
#
_entry.id   AF-A0A7R9LI92-F1
#
_cell.length_a   1.000
_cell.length_b   1.000
_cell.length_c   1.000
_cell.angle_alpha   90.00
_cell.angle_beta   90.00
_cell.angle_gamma   90.00
#
_symmetry.space_group_name_H-M   'P 1'
#
loop_
_entity.id
_entity.type
_entity.pdbx_description
1 polymer ?
#
loop_
_entity_poly.entity_id
_entity_poly.type
_entity_poly.pdbx_seq_one_letter_code
_entity_poly.pdbx_strand_id
1 'polypeptide(L)'
;MVNVCPAGSVVTFELITGYTFRGPSDTVAKIPGILHLQECLNSCLTDDTCKSFNFETGLCVLLRTSANERPEALVSSQFPVFTIYGQKVCLKDKNKSCTQGWAFERVNGFELKRMGKKSVKVMSRLDCMQLCLNERDFECRSVNYDTDSD
;
A
#
# COMPACT_ATOMS: atom_id res chain seq x y z
N MET A 1 -2.01 3.63 19.69
CA MET A 1 -0.56 3.90 19.85
C MET A 1 0.12 3.27 18.64
N VAL A 2 0.71 3.94 17.67
CA VAL A 2 0.92 5.36 17.35
C VAL A 2 0.83 5.40 15.82
N ASN A 3 0.12 6.36 15.22
CA ASN A 3 0.08 6.56 13.75
C ASN A 3 1.41 7.15 13.22
N VAL A 4 2.51 6.84 13.90
CA VAL A 4 3.85 7.36 13.65
C VAL A 4 4.73 6.16 13.35
N CYS A 5 5.32 6.18 12.16
CA CYS A 5 6.30 5.18 11.79
C CYS A 5 7.47 5.16 12.78
N PRO A 6 8.13 4.01 12.99
CA PRO A 6 9.33 3.94 13.82
C PRO A 6 10.38 4.97 13.38
N ALA A 7 11.20 5.44 14.32
CA ALA A 7 12.28 6.38 14.03
C ALA A 7 13.17 5.86 12.87
N GLY A 8 13.50 6.74 11.93
CA GLY A 8 14.27 6.37 10.72
C GLY A 8 13.44 5.75 9.58
N SER A 9 12.12 5.68 9.74
CA SER A 9 11.19 5.25 8.69
C SER A 9 10.37 6.43 8.14
N VAL A 10 9.89 6.29 6.91
CA VAL A 10 9.05 7.25 6.21
C VAL A 10 7.69 6.63 5.93
N VAL A 11 6.63 7.40 6.15
CA VAL A 11 5.26 7.02 5.74
C VAL A 11 5.16 7.12 4.22
N THR A 12 4.67 6.06 3.60
CA THR A 12 4.31 6.02 2.17
C THR A 12 3.11 5.09 2.01
N PHE A 13 2.72 4.75 0.78
CA PHE A 13 1.60 3.86 0.51
C PHE A 13 1.99 2.58 -0.23
N GLU A 14 1.25 1.54 0.09
CA GLU A 14 1.07 0.35 -0.74
C GLU A 14 -0.33 0.43 -1.38
N LEU A 15 -0.39 0.35 -2.72
CA LEU A 15 -1.63 0.37 -3.49
C LEU A 15 -2.07 -1.04 -3.88
N ILE A 16 -3.38 -1.22 -4.03
CA ILE A 16 -4.00 -2.45 -4.52
C ILE A 16 -5.13 -2.05 -5.48
N THR A 17 -4.83 -2.08 -6.77
CA THR A 17 -5.79 -1.75 -7.83
C THR A 17 -6.85 -2.85 -7.96
N GLY A 18 -8.09 -2.43 -8.15
CA GLY A 18 -9.25 -3.31 -8.30
C GLY A 18 -9.82 -3.87 -7.01
N TYR A 19 -9.38 -3.36 -5.86
CA TYR A 19 -9.88 -3.73 -4.55
C TYR A 19 -10.48 -2.53 -3.82
N THR A 20 -11.45 -2.82 -2.95
CA THR A 20 -12.06 -1.85 -2.04
C THR A 20 -12.05 -2.41 -0.62
N PHE A 21 -11.80 -1.53 0.35
CA PHE A 21 -11.89 -1.89 1.75
C PHE A 21 -13.28 -1.55 2.30
N ARG A 22 -13.98 -2.57 2.83
CA ARG A 22 -15.33 -2.44 3.38
C ARG A 22 -15.28 -2.17 4.88
N GLY A 23 -15.55 -0.92 5.26
CA GLY A 23 -15.61 -0.51 6.66
C GLY A 23 -16.35 0.81 6.85
N PRO A 24 -17.70 0.86 6.77
CA PRO A 24 -18.44 2.10 6.96
C PRO A 24 -18.23 2.70 8.35
N SER A 25 -18.09 1.87 9.38
CA SER A 25 -17.72 2.27 10.74
C SER A 25 -16.30 2.85 10.85
N ASP A 26 -15.44 2.55 9.88
CA ASP A 26 -14.04 2.97 9.84
C ASP A 26 -13.85 4.27 9.06
N THR A 27 -14.91 4.82 8.46
CA THR A 27 -14.83 6.04 7.65
C THR A 27 -14.44 7.24 8.51
N VAL A 28 -13.35 7.91 8.11
CA VAL A 28 -12.89 9.19 8.65
C VAL A 28 -13.54 10.33 7.89
N ALA A 29 -13.43 10.32 6.56
CA ALA A 29 -13.97 11.36 5.69
C ALA A 29 -14.37 10.78 4.34
N LYS A 30 -15.31 11.45 3.67
CA LYS A 30 -15.67 11.21 2.27
C LYS A 30 -15.50 12.52 1.51
N ILE A 31 -14.62 12.50 0.51
CA ILE A 31 -14.18 13.68 -0.23
C ILE A 31 -14.56 13.45 -1.70
N PRO A 32 -15.70 13.99 -2.16
CA PRO A 32 -16.09 13.92 -3.57
C PRO A 32 -15.31 14.97 -4.40
N GLY A 33 -15.26 14.77 -5.71
CA GLY A 33 -14.70 15.73 -6.66
C GLY A 33 -13.17 15.68 -6.81
N ILE A 34 -12.51 14.65 -6.27
CA ILE A 34 -11.06 14.46 -6.40
C ILE A 34 -10.74 13.89 -7.77
N LEU A 35 -10.05 14.63 -8.64
CA LEU A 35 -9.79 14.16 -10.01
C LEU A 35 -8.55 13.26 -10.10
N HIS A 36 -7.61 13.41 -9.17
CA HIS A 36 -6.35 12.68 -9.20
C HIS A 36 -6.09 11.93 -7.89
N LEU A 37 -5.60 10.68 -8.02
CA LEU A 37 -5.23 9.83 -6.89
C LEU A 37 -4.27 10.52 -5.91
N GLN A 38 -3.35 11.36 -6.42
CA GLN A 38 -2.39 12.10 -5.60
C GLN A 38 -3.06 12.99 -4.55
N GLU A 39 -4.22 13.57 -4.85
CA GLU A 39 -4.94 14.41 -3.90
C GLU A 39 -5.56 13.56 -2.78
N CYS A 40 -6.03 12.34 -3.08
CA CYS A 40 -6.51 11.40 -2.08
C CYS A 40 -5.37 10.89 -1.17
N LEU A 41 -4.21 10.57 -1.77
CA LEU A 41 -2.98 10.24 -1.05
C LEU A 41 -2.58 11.36 -0.08
N ASN A 42 -2.53 12.60 -0.57
CA ASN A 42 -2.17 13.77 0.24
C ASN A 42 -3.18 14.01 1.37
N SER A 43 -4.48 13.87 1.08
CA SER A 43 -5.54 14.00 2.08
C SER A 43 -5.36 12.98 3.22
N CYS A 44 -5.03 11.74 2.88
CA CYS A 44 -4.73 10.72 3.88
C CYS A 44 -3.40 10.98 4.61
N LEU A 45 -2.37 11.51 3.95
CA LEU A 45 -1.09 11.85 4.62
C LEU A 45 -1.25 12.96 5.65
N THR A 46 -2.04 13.99 5.33
CA THR A 46 -2.30 15.13 6.23
C THR A 46 -3.18 14.74 7.41
N ASP A 47 -4.06 13.75 7.25
CA ASP A 47 -4.90 13.25 8.33
C ASP A 47 -4.20 12.15 9.13
N ASP A 48 -3.84 12.48 10.38
CA ASP A 48 -3.18 11.55 11.30
C ASP A 48 -4.04 10.34 11.67
N THR A 49 -5.37 10.43 11.56
CA THR A 49 -6.29 9.32 11.84
C THR A 49 -6.47 8.38 10.65
N CYS A 50 -6.21 8.86 9.43
CA CYS A 50 -6.27 8.06 8.22
C CYS A 50 -5.14 7.03 8.20
N LYS A 51 -5.50 5.75 8.01
CA LYS A 51 -4.57 4.63 7.80
C LYS A 51 -4.65 4.05 6.39
N SER A 52 -5.81 4.17 5.74
CA SER A 52 -6.02 3.73 4.37
C SER A 52 -7.10 4.55 3.68
N PHE A 53 -7.25 4.38 2.38
CA PHE A 53 -8.30 5.03 1.61
C PHE A 53 -8.82 4.13 0.48
N ASN A 54 -10.04 4.38 0.06
CA ASN A 54 -10.57 3.94 -1.24
C ASN A 54 -10.68 5.16 -2.16
N PHE A 55 -10.22 5.03 -3.40
CA PHE A 55 -10.40 6.02 -4.45
C PHE A 55 -11.15 5.38 -5.61
N GLU A 56 -12.33 5.91 -5.93
CA GLU A 56 -13.18 5.37 -7.00
C GLU A 56 -13.93 6.49 -7.71
N THR A 57 -13.73 6.62 -9.02
CA THR A 57 -14.48 7.55 -9.90
C THR A 57 -14.66 8.95 -9.29
N GLY A 58 -13.58 9.50 -8.74
CA GLY A 58 -13.53 10.83 -8.17
C GLY A 58 -14.03 10.99 -6.73
N LEU A 59 -14.37 9.90 -6.07
CA LEU A 59 -14.66 9.85 -4.63
C LEU A 59 -13.45 9.26 -3.87
N CYS A 60 -12.91 10.02 -2.94
CA CYS A 60 -11.91 9.58 -1.98
C CYS A 60 -12.56 9.31 -0.62
N VAL A 61 -12.41 8.10 -0.08
CA VAL A 61 -12.92 7.71 1.24
C VAL A 61 -11.74 7.38 2.14
N LEU A 62 -11.50 8.20 3.16
CA LEU A 62 -10.45 7.99 4.16
C LEU A 62 -10.94 7.05 5.26
N LEU A 63 -10.08 6.16 5.72
CA LEU A 63 -10.42 5.08 6.66
C LEU A 63 -9.42 5.03 7.82
N ARG A 64 -9.91 4.75 9.03
CA ARG A 64 -9.10 4.69 10.26
C ARG A 64 -8.44 3.33 10.52
N THR A 65 -8.74 2.33 9.69
CA THR A 65 -8.22 0.96 9.73
C THR A 65 -7.58 0.62 8.38
N SER A 66 -6.94 -0.54 8.26
CA SER A 66 -6.30 -1.02 7.05
C SER A 66 -6.45 -2.53 6.86
N ALA A 67 -6.16 -3.03 5.67
CA ALA A 67 -6.13 -4.44 5.34
C ALA A 67 -5.02 -5.21 6.06
N ASN A 68 -4.03 -4.53 6.66
CA ASN A 68 -3.07 -5.19 7.56
C ASN A 68 -3.70 -5.52 8.92
N GLU A 69 -4.65 -4.69 9.38
CA GLU A 69 -5.37 -4.90 10.63
C GLU A 69 -6.60 -5.80 10.44
N ARG A 70 -7.26 -5.69 9.27
CA ARG A 70 -8.48 -6.42 8.92
C ARG A 70 -8.42 -6.94 7.49
N PRO A 71 -7.65 -8.00 7.22
CA PRO A 71 -7.48 -8.54 5.88
C PRO A 71 -8.80 -8.97 5.22
N GLU A 72 -9.76 -9.45 6.02
CA GLU A 72 -11.08 -9.93 5.57
C GLU A 72 -12.00 -8.83 5.01
N ALA A 73 -11.72 -7.57 5.36
CA ALA A 73 -12.49 -6.42 4.91
C ALA A 73 -12.08 -5.94 3.51
N LEU A 74 -10.90 -6.34 3.02
CA LEU A 74 -10.42 -6.03 1.67
C LEU A 74 -11.01 -7.01 0.66
N VAL A 75 -11.79 -6.51 -0.29
CA VAL A 75 -12.45 -7.35 -1.30
C VAL A 75 -12.28 -6.79 -2.70
N SER A 76 -12.41 -7.64 -3.71
CA SER A 76 -12.46 -7.20 -5.10
C SER A 76 -13.60 -6.20 -5.30
N SER A 77 -13.31 -5.13 -6.01
CA SER A 77 -14.29 -4.11 -6.34
C SER A 77 -15.28 -4.62 -7.39
N GLN A 78 -16.48 -4.06 -7.39
CA GLN A 78 -17.44 -4.22 -8.49
C GLN A 78 -16.99 -3.48 -9.76
N PHE A 79 -16.09 -2.49 -9.62
CA PHE A 79 -15.51 -1.73 -10.72
C PHE A 79 -13.97 -1.77 -10.70
N PRO A 80 -13.33 -2.94 -10.90
CA PRO A 80 -11.89 -3.11 -10.65
C PRO A 80 -10.96 -2.15 -11.42
N VAL A 81 -11.40 -1.66 -12.58
CA VAL A 81 -10.62 -0.74 -13.41
C VAL A 81 -10.56 0.67 -12.82
N PHE A 82 -11.55 1.05 -12.01
CA PHE A 82 -11.72 2.42 -11.51
C PHE A 82 -11.51 2.55 -9.99
N THR A 83 -11.35 1.43 -9.29
CA THR A 83 -11.19 1.42 -7.83
C THR A 83 -9.75 1.14 -7.44
N ILE A 84 -9.18 1.99 -6.60
CA ILE A 84 -7.87 1.82 -6.00
C ILE A 84 -8.02 1.87 -4.48
N TYR A 85 -7.56 0.83 -3.80
CA TYR A 85 -7.33 0.86 -2.36
C TYR A 85 -5.87 1.20 -2.09
N GLY A 86 -5.61 2.10 -1.15
CA GLY A 86 -4.26 2.44 -0.71
C GLY A 86 -4.14 2.43 0.80
N GLN A 87 -3.02 1.96 1.34
CA GLN A 87 -2.77 1.93 2.78
C GLN A 87 -1.41 2.45 3.16
N LYS A 88 -1.34 3.17 4.29
CA LYS A 88 -0.08 3.68 4.84
C LYS A 88 0.82 2.49 5.23
N VAL A 89 2.07 2.57 4.82
CA VAL A 89 3.15 1.66 5.22
C VAL A 89 4.37 2.46 5.65
N CYS A 90 5.21 1.84 6.48
CA CYS A 90 6.43 2.46 7.00
C CYS A 90 7.64 1.78 6.38
N LEU A 91 8.40 2.52 5.56
CA LEU A 91 9.64 2.01 4.96
C LEU A 91 10.85 2.69 5.60
N LYS A 92 11.85 1.88 5.92
CA LYS A 92 13.16 2.33 6.42
C LYS A 92 13.97 2.91 5.26
N ASP A 93 14.67 4.01 5.53
CA ASP A 93 15.59 4.66 4.58
C ASP A 93 14.93 5.34 3.35
N LYS A 94 15.25 6.62 3.16
CA LYS A 94 14.62 7.54 2.19
C LYS A 94 15.33 7.56 0.83
N ASN A 95 16.49 6.90 0.71
CA ASN A 95 17.42 7.12 -0.39
C ASN A 95 16.95 6.63 -1.79
N LYS A 96 15.82 5.92 -1.87
CA LYS A 96 15.11 5.67 -3.15
C LYS A 96 13.65 6.13 -3.07
N SER A 97 13.45 7.37 -2.62
CA SER A 97 12.15 8.05 -2.60
C SER A 97 11.46 7.93 -3.97
N CYS A 98 10.48 7.04 -4.08
CA CYS A 98 9.52 7.05 -5.18
C CYS A 98 8.85 8.44 -5.21
N THR A 99 9.03 9.19 -6.29
CA THR A 99 8.47 10.55 -6.41
C THR A 99 6.95 10.56 -6.53
N GLN A 100 6.33 9.40 -6.78
CA GLN A 100 4.90 9.25 -7.07
C GLN A 100 3.98 9.14 -5.85
N GLY A 101 4.45 9.35 -4.61
CA GLY A 101 3.55 9.37 -3.44
C GLY A 101 3.05 8.00 -2.95
N TRP A 102 3.40 6.91 -3.63
CA TRP A 102 3.35 5.52 -3.13
C TRP A 102 4.67 4.81 -3.44
N ALA A 103 4.98 3.75 -2.69
CA ALA A 103 6.21 2.98 -2.88
C ALA A 103 5.99 1.67 -3.66
N PHE A 104 4.85 1.03 -3.47
CA PHE A 104 4.53 -0.24 -4.10
C PHE A 104 3.09 -0.28 -4.57
N GLU A 105 2.87 -0.98 -5.68
CA GLU A 105 1.57 -1.50 -6.06
C GLU A 105 1.63 -3.03 -5.94
N ARG A 106 0.65 -3.61 -5.26
CA ARG A 106 0.53 -5.05 -5.04
C ARG A 106 -0.56 -5.63 -5.94
N VAL A 107 -0.22 -6.72 -6.61
CA VAL A 107 -1.13 -7.53 -7.42
C VAL A 107 -1.42 -8.82 -6.68
N ASN A 108 -2.61 -8.95 -6.11
CA ASN A 108 -3.00 -10.12 -5.31
C ASN A 108 -3.36 -11.32 -6.18
N GLY A 109 -2.86 -12.51 -5.82
CA GLY A 109 -3.18 -13.78 -6.50
C GLY A 109 -2.39 -14.02 -7.79
N PHE A 110 -1.35 -13.22 -8.05
CA PHE A 110 -0.48 -13.37 -9.21
C PHE A 110 0.99 -13.38 -8.78
N GLU A 111 1.81 -14.04 -9.59
CA GLU A 111 3.26 -14.08 -9.43
C GLU A 111 3.98 -13.64 -10.71
N LEU A 112 5.18 -13.09 -10.54
CA LEU A 112 6.10 -12.85 -11.65
C LEU A 112 6.82 -14.16 -11.99
N LYS A 113 6.56 -14.70 -13.18
CA LYS A 113 7.10 -16.00 -13.66
C LYS A 113 8.58 -15.98 -14.10
N ARG A 114 9.29 -14.86 -13.95
CA ARG A 114 10.72 -14.78 -14.33
C ARG A 114 11.59 -15.35 -13.22
N MET A 115 12.71 -15.97 -13.60
CA MET A 115 13.70 -16.44 -12.63
C MET A 115 14.15 -15.28 -11.74
N GLY A 116 13.86 -15.39 -10.44
CA GLY A 116 14.29 -14.42 -9.46
C GLY A 116 15.81 -14.35 -9.41
N LYS A 117 16.38 -13.14 -9.40
CA LYS A 117 17.83 -12.94 -9.27
C LYS A 117 18.35 -13.31 -7.87
N LYS A 118 17.47 -13.26 -6.87
CA LYS A 118 17.75 -13.52 -5.46
C LYS A 118 16.48 -14.03 -4.79
N SER A 119 16.64 -14.99 -3.88
CA SER A 119 15.56 -15.50 -3.03
C SER A 119 16.06 -15.52 -1.59
N VAL A 120 15.22 -15.04 -0.68
CA VAL A 120 15.55 -14.85 0.74
C VAL A 120 14.32 -15.11 1.59
N LYS A 121 14.50 -15.75 2.75
CA LYS A 121 13.43 -15.85 3.75
C LYS A 121 13.33 -14.52 4.51
N VAL A 122 12.11 -14.04 4.70
CA VAL A 122 11.79 -12.77 5.37
C VAL A 122 10.60 -12.96 6.29
N MET A 123 10.49 -12.11 7.31
CA MET A 123 9.45 -12.22 8.33
C MET A 123 8.11 -11.64 7.88
N SER A 124 8.12 -10.69 6.94
CA SER A 124 6.91 -10.01 6.50
C SER A 124 6.99 -9.54 5.05
N ARG A 125 5.81 -9.30 4.47
CA ARG A 125 5.67 -8.64 3.15
C ARG A 125 6.43 -7.31 3.10
N LEU A 126 6.36 -6.53 4.17
CA LEU A 126 7.02 -5.23 4.26
C LEU A 126 8.55 -5.37 4.25
N ASP A 127 9.09 -6.38 4.92
CA ASP A 127 10.54 -6.67 4.88
C ASP A 127 10.97 -7.11 3.47
N CYS A 128 10.16 -7.90 2.77
CA CYS A 128 10.41 -8.27 1.37
C CYS A 128 10.52 -7.04 0.46
N MET A 129 9.55 -6.13 0.58
CA MET A 129 9.52 -4.84 -0.12
C MET A 129 10.77 -4.00 0.20
N GLN A 130 11.11 -3.92 1.49
CA GLN A 130 12.26 -3.17 1.97
C GLN A 130 13.59 -3.71 1.42
N LEU A 131 13.76 -5.04 1.36
CA LEU A 131 14.95 -5.66 0.79
C LEU A 131 15.09 -5.34 -0.69
N CYS A 132 14.00 -5.32 -1.45
CA CYS A 132 14.04 -4.90 -2.85
C CYS A 132 14.52 -3.45 -3.01
N LEU A 133 13.93 -2.52 -2.25
CA LEU A 133 14.34 -1.11 -2.32
C LEU A 133 15.81 -0.93 -1.93
N ASN A 134 16.28 -1.69 -0.94
CA ASN A 134 17.64 -1.59 -0.42
C ASN A 134 18.66 -2.45 -1.17
N GLU A 135 18.26 -3.18 -2.22
CA GLU A 135 19.17 -4.00 -3.01
C GLU A 135 20.24 -3.14 -3.68
N ARG A 136 21.49 -3.61 -3.58
CA ARG A 136 22.71 -2.94 -4.06
C ARG A 136 23.43 -3.75 -5.14
N ASP A 137 23.24 -5.07 -5.16
CA ASP A 137 23.90 -5.97 -6.10
C ASP A 137 23.28 -5.87 -7.51
N PHE A 138 21.99 -5.53 -7.58
CA PHE A 138 21.27 -5.31 -8.83
C PHE A 138 20.11 -4.34 -8.64
N GLU A 139 19.57 -3.82 -9.75
CA GLU A 139 18.35 -3.03 -9.70
C GLU A 139 17.13 -3.93 -9.49
N CYS A 140 16.63 -3.98 -8.25
CA CYS A 140 15.38 -4.65 -7.95
C CYS A 140 14.19 -3.75 -8.32
N ARG A 141 13.39 -4.22 -9.28
CA ARG A 141 12.21 -3.51 -9.79
C ARG A 141 10.89 -4.06 -9.24
N SER A 142 10.91 -5.27 -8.72
CA SER A 142 9.73 -6.01 -8.32
C SER A 142 10.12 -7.22 -7.46
N VAL A 143 9.19 -7.69 -6.63
CA VAL A 143 9.35 -8.90 -5.81
C VAL A 143 8.08 -9.73 -5.82
N ASN A 144 8.24 -11.05 -5.72
CA ASN A 144 7.16 -11.94 -5.28
C ASN A 144 7.30 -12.11 -3.76
N TYR A 145 6.18 -12.10 -3.05
CA TYR A 145 6.12 -12.47 -1.64
C TYR A 145 5.19 -13.67 -1.50
N ASP A 146 5.76 -14.80 -1.11
CA ASP A 146 5.04 -16.04 -0.87
C ASP A 146 4.72 -16.17 0.62
N THR A 147 3.46 -16.43 0.95
CA THR A 147 3.03 -16.67 2.34
C THR A 147 3.31 -18.10 2.78
N ASP A 148 3.54 -19.01 1.85
CA ASP A 148 3.69 -20.44 2.08
C ASP A 148 5.12 -20.87 1.73
N SER A 149 6.08 -20.60 2.62
CA SER A 149 7.45 -21.15 2.50
C SER A 149 7.87 -21.91 3.76
N ASP A 150 7.11 -22.96 4.05
CA ASP A 150 7.61 -24.15 4.74
C ASP A 150 8.39 -25.05 3.77
#